data_AF-A0AAW6Y042-F1
#
_entry.id   AF-A0AAW6Y042-F1
#
_cell.length_a   1.000
_cell.length_b   1.000
_cell.length_c   1.000
_cell.angle_alpha   90.00
_cell.angle_beta   90.00
_cell.angle_gamma   90.00
#
_symmetry.space_group_name_H-M   'P 1'
#
loop_
_entity.id
_entity.type
_entity.pdbx_description
1 polymer ?
#
loop_
_entity_poly.entity_id
_entity_poly.type
_entity_poly.pdbx_seq_one_letter_code
_entity_poly.pdbx_strand_id
1 'polypeptide(L)'
;PSHIKQILHLMAWCRLNLLDLHISDTHGYRVASALHPEIVSKHHLSKDEIEQIVAYAAELGIEVVPSFDMPGHLHKVLGPNQWAGLRDDCGQLIPGALNILD
;
A
#
# COMPACT_ATOMS: atom_id res chain seq x y z
N PRO A 1 -3.46 -3.62 13.50
CA PRO A 1 -4.50 -2.60 13.78
C PRO A 1 -4.26 -1.74 15.04
N SER A 2 -3.95 -2.34 16.20
CA SER A 2 -3.80 -1.62 17.48
C SER A 2 -2.75 -0.50 17.43
N HIS A 3 -1.61 -0.76 16.81
CA HIS A 3 -0.54 0.24 16.66
C HIS A 3 -0.97 1.44 15.80
N ILE A 4 -1.69 1.21 14.71
CA ILE A 4 -2.20 2.28 13.84
C ILE A 4 -3.20 3.16 14.60
N LYS A 5 -4.07 2.56 15.42
CA LYS A 5 -4.99 3.32 16.28
C LYS A 5 -4.24 4.18 17.31
N GLN A 6 -3.13 3.71 17.88
CA GLN A 6 -2.28 4.52 18.75
C GLN A 6 -1.69 5.72 18.01
N ILE A 7 -1.21 5.52 16.77
CA ILE A 7 -0.71 6.61 15.92
C ILE A 7 -1.82 7.63 15.65
N LEU A 8 -3.02 7.20 15.26
CA LEU A 8 -4.17 8.08 15.04
C LEU A 8 -4.52 8.90 16.29
N HIS A 9 -4.47 8.29 17.46
CA HIS A 9 -4.71 8.99 18.73
C HIS A 9 -3.66 10.08 18.99
N LEU A 10 -2.38 9.80 18.72
CA LEU A 10 -1.30 10.78 18.83
C LEU A 10 -1.41 11.89 17.76
N MET A 11 -1.82 11.54 16.54
CA MET A 11 -2.08 12.51 15.47
C MET A 11 -3.17 13.50 15.88
N ALA A 12 -4.27 13.00 16.44
CA ALA A 12 -5.36 13.82 16.95
C ALA A 12 -4.88 14.76 18.06
N TRP A 13 -4.07 14.26 18.99
CA TRP A 13 -3.45 15.07 20.06
C TRP A 13 -2.57 16.19 19.48
N CYS A 14 -1.82 15.90 18.42
CA CYS A 14 -0.96 16.84 17.72
C CYS A 14 -1.67 17.72 16.69
N ARG A 15 -3.01 17.64 16.58
CA ARG A 15 -3.84 18.33 15.57
C ARG A 15 -3.44 18.05 14.11
N LEU A 16 -3.01 16.84 13.81
CA LEU A 16 -2.87 16.34 12.45
C LEU A 16 -4.23 15.83 11.96
N ASN A 17 -4.47 15.90 10.65
CA ASN A 17 -5.79 15.64 10.05
C ASN A 17 -5.76 14.67 8.86
N LEU A 18 -4.59 14.21 8.42
CA LEU A 18 -4.47 13.28 7.30
C LEU A 18 -3.42 12.22 7.60
N LEU A 19 -3.81 10.95 7.50
CA LEU A 19 -2.94 9.79 7.54
C LEU A 19 -2.74 9.29 6.11
N ASP A 20 -1.53 9.48 5.59
CA ASP A 20 -1.09 8.76 4.41
C ASP A 20 -0.73 7.33 4.82
N LEU A 21 -1.57 6.38 4.40
CA LEU A 21 -1.41 4.97 4.69
C LEU A 21 -0.68 4.31 3.51
N HIS A 22 0.63 4.16 3.68
CA HIS A 22 1.49 3.54 2.70
C HIS A 22 1.27 2.02 2.64
N ILE A 23 0.65 1.54 1.56
CA ILE A 23 0.15 0.16 1.44
C ILE A 23 1.13 -0.76 0.71
N SER A 24 1.88 -0.22 -0.24
CA SER A 24 2.76 -0.99 -1.11
C SER A 24 4.17 -0.42 -1.11
N ASP A 25 5.16 -1.28 -0.90
CA ASP A 25 6.58 -0.97 -1.05
C ASP A 25 7.31 -2.11 -1.78
N THR A 26 8.62 -1.95 -1.94
CA THR A 26 9.50 -2.99 -2.50
C THR A 26 9.37 -4.34 -1.78
N HIS A 27 9.06 -4.35 -0.49
CA HIS A 27 9.03 -5.56 0.33
C HIS A 27 7.64 -6.17 0.48
N GLY A 28 6.56 -5.49 0.09
CA GLY A 28 5.23 -6.01 0.30
C GLY A 28 4.06 -5.17 -0.14
N TYR A 29 2.94 -5.87 -0.31
CA TYR A 29 1.61 -5.30 -0.45
C TYR A 29 0.80 -5.65 0.80
N ARG A 30 0.41 -4.63 1.59
CA ARG A 30 -0.03 -4.79 2.98
C ARG A 30 -1.53 -4.74 3.19
N VAL A 31 -2.32 -4.88 2.13
CA VAL A 31 -3.79 -4.91 2.20
C VAL A 31 -4.33 -6.16 1.51
N ALA A 32 -5.33 -6.79 2.12
CA ALA A 32 -5.99 -7.95 1.54
C ALA A 32 -6.67 -7.60 0.21
N SER A 33 -6.38 -8.40 -0.82
CA SER A 33 -7.06 -8.35 -2.12
C SER A 33 -7.64 -9.72 -2.45
N ALA A 34 -8.96 -9.77 -2.65
CA ALA A 34 -9.63 -11.00 -3.07
C ALA A 34 -9.41 -11.29 -4.57
N LEU A 35 -9.14 -10.26 -5.37
CA LEU A 35 -8.89 -10.38 -6.81
C LEU A 35 -7.45 -10.79 -7.11
N HIS A 36 -6.51 -10.33 -6.30
CA HIS A 36 -5.08 -10.59 -6.46
C HIS A 36 -4.47 -11.11 -5.15
N PRO A 37 -4.80 -12.33 -4.71
CA PRO A 37 -4.21 -12.91 -3.49
C PRO A 37 -2.70 -13.15 -3.62
N GLU A 38 -2.17 -13.32 -4.82
CA GLU A 38 -0.78 -13.62 -5.12
C GLU A 38 0.20 -12.48 -4.79
N ILE A 39 -0.27 -11.22 -4.85
CA ILE A 39 0.55 -10.04 -4.52
C ILE A 39 0.53 -9.72 -3.02
N VAL A 40 -0.45 -10.23 -2.27
CA VAL A 40 -0.63 -9.91 -0.85
C VAL A 40 0.50 -10.51 -0.02
N SER A 41 1.09 -9.69 0.85
CA SER A 41 2.14 -10.15 1.76
C SER A 41 1.58 -10.98 2.91
N LYS A 42 2.41 -11.90 3.44
CA LYS A 42 2.05 -12.74 4.61
C LYS A 42 1.50 -11.92 5.78
N HIS A 43 2.13 -10.79 6.06
CA HIS A 43 1.63 -9.80 7.03
C HIS A 43 0.96 -8.67 6.24
N HIS A 44 -0.37 -8.56 6.38
CA HIS A 44 -1.22 -7.58 5.73
C HIS A 44 -2.40 -7.25 6.65
N LEU A 45 -3.11 -6.16 6.35
CA LEU A 45 -4.38 -5.79 6.96
C LEU A 45 -5.53 -6.44 6.20
N SER A 46 -6.47 -7.03 6.93
CA SER A 46 -7.74 -7.47 6.35
C SER A 46 -8.62 -6.26 5.99
N LYS A 47 -9.66 -6.50 5.18
CA LYS A 47 -10.64 -5.44 4.87
C LYS A 47 -11.32 -4.91 6.14
N ASP A 48 -11.76 -5.81 7.02
CA ASP A 48 -12.37 -5.47 8.29
C ASP A 48 -11.44 -4.63 9.18
N GLU A 49 -10.14 -4.95 9.20
CA GLU A 49 -9.16 -4.18 9.96
C GLU A 49 -8.99 -2.76 9.40
N ILE A 50 -9.01 -2.60 8.08
CA ILE A 50 -8.98 -1.27 7.44
C ILE A 50 -10.26 -0.50 7.73
N GLU A 51 -11.43 -1.12 7.61
CA GLU A 51 -12.71 -0.47 7.95
C GLU A 51 -12.73 0.03 9.39
N GLN A 52 -12.20 -0.77 10.33
CA GLN A 52 -12.04 -0.37 11.72
C GLN A 52 -11.03 0.77 11.92
N ILE A 53 -9.97 0.85 11.11
CA ILE A 53 -9.00 1.95 11.14
C ILE A 53 -9.63 3.23 10.61
N VAL A 54 -10.33 3.15 9.47
CA VAL A 54 -11.01 4.28 8.82
C VAL A 54 -12.11 4.83 9.73
N ALA A 55 -12.93 3.97 10.33
CA ALA A 55 -13.96 4.39 11.28
C ALA A 55 -13.35 5.13 12.49
N TYR A 56 -12.28 4.59 13.06
CA TYR A 56 -11.60 5.22 14.20
C TYR A 56 -10.92 6.54 13.84
N ALA A 57 -10.33 6.64 12.64
CA ALA A 57 -9.76 7.88 12.15
C ALA A 57 -10.83 8.96 11.95
N ALA A 58 -12.00 8.59 11.44
CA ALA A 58 -13.13 9.49 11.26
C ALA A 58 -13.65 10.06 12.59
N GLU A 59 -13.72 9.25 13.66
CA GLU A 59 -14.05 9.73 15.01
C GLU A 59 -13.08 10.79 15.54
N LEU A 60 -11.83 10.78 15.05
CA LEU A 60 -10.78 11.72 15.42
C LEU A 60 -10.63 12.89 14.45
N GLY A 61 -11.48 12.97 13.41
CA GLY A 61 -11.37 14.00 12.37
C GLY A 61 -10.13 13.86 11.47
N ILE A 62 -9.61 12.63 11.33
CA ILE A 62 -8.45 12.30 10.50
C ILE A 62 -8.93 11.57 9.23
N GLU A 63 -8.53 12.08 8.07
CA GLU A 63 -8.74 11.43 6.78
C GLU A 63 -7.66 10.36 6.55
N VAL A 64 -8.04 9.16 6.09
CA VAL A 64 -7.09 8.09 5.73
C VAL A 64 -7.00 8.02 4.22
N VAL A 65 -5.83 8.35 3.68
CA VAL A 65 -5.55 8.29 2.25
C VAL A 65 -4.62 7.11 1.98
N PRO A 66 -5.03 6.10 1.19
CA PRO A 66 -4.15 5.03 0.78
C PRO A 66 -3.12 5.54 -0.24
N SER A 67 -1.84 5.21 -0.08
CA SER A 67 -0.81 5.45 -1.10
C SER A 67 -0.23 4.15 -1.65
N PHE A 68 0.04 4.21 -2.96
CA PHE A 68 0.69 3.17 -3.73
C PHE A 68 1.94 3.74 -4.38
N ASP A 69 3.04 3.01 -4.32
CA ASP A 69 4.25 3.36 -5.03
C ASP A 69 4.08 3.01 -6.51
N MET A 70 3.92 4.02 -7.36
CA MET A 70 3.93 3.86 -8.80
C MET A 70 4.69 5.03 -9.42
N PRO A 71 5.46 4.84 -10.50
CA PRO A 71 5.67 3.60 -11.26
C PRO A 71 6.79 2.68 -10.71
N GLY A 72 7.46 3.06 -9.61
CA GLY A 72 8.58 2.31 -9.01
C GLY A 72 8.20 1.55 -7.74
N HIS A 73 9.16 0.84 -7.14
CA HIS A 73 9.00 0.06 -5.89
C HIS A 73 7.93 -1.06 -5.93
N LEU A 74 7.52 -1.50 -7.11
CA LEU A 74 6.45 -2.49 -7.30
C LEU A 74 6.96 -3.94 -7.32
N HIS A 75 8.10 -4.26 -6.70
CA HIS A 75 8.73 -5.59 -6.78
C HIS A 75 7.77 -6.73 -6.43
N LYS A 76 7.00 -6.57 -5.34
CA LYS A 76 6.03 -7.57 -4.90
C LYS A 76 4.85 -7.71 -5.88
N VAL A 77 4.41 -6.60 -6.47
CA VAL A 77 3.25 -6.53 -7.38
C VAL A 77 3.61 -7.07 -8.77
N LEU A 78 4.80 -6.75 -9.27
CA LEU A 78 5.29 -7.17 -10.60
C LEU A 78 5.89 -8.58 -10.61
N GLY A 79 6.21 -9.16 -9.45
CA GLY A 79 6.70 -10.54 -9.34
C GLY A 79 5.86 -11.55 -10.14
N PRO A 80 4.54 -11.65 -9.90
CA PRO A 80 3.64 -12.47 -10.71
C PRO A 80 3.21 -11.80 -12.04
N ASN A 81 3.35 -10.46 -12.17
CA ASN A 81 2.87 -9.65 -13.29
C ASN A 81 4.00 -9.08 -14.15
N GLN A 82 5.00 -9.89 -14.50
CA GLN A 82 6.20 -9.44 -15.22
C GLN A 82 5.91 -8.85 -16.61
N TRP A 83 4.76 -9.15 -17.19
CA TRP A 83 4.31 -8.59 -18.46
C TRP A 83 4.15 -7.06 -18.41
N ALA A 84 3.85 -6.50 -17.25
CA ALA A 84 3.69 -5.06 -17.03
C ALA A 84 5.00 -4.35 -16.64
N GLY A 85 6.11 -5.07 -16.47
CA GLY A 85 7.38 -4.51 -16.03
C GLY A 85 8.13 -3.77 -17.14
N LEU A 86 8.79 -2.66 -16.79
CA LEU A 86 9.69 -1.93 -17.66
C LEU A 86 10.86 -2.82 -18.07
N ARG A 87 11.28 -2.70 -19.33
CA ARG A 87 12.42 -3.42 -19.89
C ARG A 87 13.51 -2.44 -20.28
N ASP A 88 14.76 -2.85 -20.11
CA ASP A 88 15.91 -2.10 -20.61
C ASP A 88 16.11 -2.31 -22.13
N ASP A 89 17.10 -1.63 -22.69
CA ASP A 89 17.45 -1.72 -24.11
C ASP A 89 17.87 -3.13 -24.56
N CYS A 90 18.23 -4.00 -23.60
CA CYS A 90 18.57 -5.40 -23.83
C CYS A 90 17.36 -6.34 -23.72
N GLY A 91 16.18 -5.82 -23.37
CA GLY A 91 14.94 -6.57 -23.15
C GLY A 91 14.83 -7.21 -21.75
N GLN A 92 15.77 -6.93 -20.84
CA GLN A 92 15.75 -7.43 -19.47
C GLN A 92 14.76 -6.63 -18.61
N LEU A 93 14.03 -7.32 -17.73
CA LEU A 93 13.12 -6.67 -16.79
C LEU A 93 13.89 -5.83 -15.78
N ILE A 94 13.48 -4.58 -15.63
CA ILE A 94 13.92 -3.68 -14.57
C ILE A 94 13.08 -3.99 -13.33
N PRO A 95 13.67 -4.55 -12.25
CA PRO A 95 12.90 -4.98 -11.08
C PRO A 95 12.12 -3.82 -10.45
N GLY A 96 10.83 -4.06 -10.18
CA GLY A 96 9.98 -3.11 -9.47
C GLY A 96 9.61 -1.84 -10.24
N ALA A 97 9.97 -1.72 -11.52
CA ALA A 97 9.56 -0.62 -12.38
C ALA A 97 8.42 -1.05 -13.31
N LEU A 98 7.30 -0.35 -13.25
CA LEU A 98 6.17 -0.51 -14.16
C LEU A 98 6.52 0.13 -15.52
N ASN A 99 6.19 -0.56 -16.61
CA ASN A 99 6.25 0.02 -17.93
C ASN A 99 5.06 0.98 -18.12
N ILE A 100 5.34 2.24 -18.46
CA ILE A 100 4.33 3.29 -18.70
C ILE A 100 4.44 3.88 -20.11
N LEU A 101 5.24 3.26 -20.99
CA LEU A 101 5.57 3.77 -22.32
C LEU A 101 4.57 3.31 -23.39
N ASP A 102 3.34 2.99 -22.99
CA ASP A 102 2.28 2.38 -23.78
C ASP A 102 1.04 3.28 -23.80
#